data_AF-A0A7Z9LYJ0-F1
#
_entry.id   AF-A0A7Z9LYJ0-F1
#
_cell.length_a   1.000
_cell.length_b   1.000
_cell.length_c   1.000
_cell.angle_alpha   90.00
_cell.angle_beta   90.00
_cell.angle_gamma   90.00
#
_symmetry.space_group_name_H-M   'P 1'
#
loop_
_entity.id
_entity.type
_entity.pdbx_description
1 polymer ?
#
loop_
_entity_poly.entity_id
_entity_poly.type
_entity_poly.pdbx_seq_one_letter_code
_entity_poly.pdbx_strand_id
1 'polypeptide(L)'
;MIQLTRKYLLLLLAVVAIWSTASTAVMAQVTPQQRKVELELRTAVKKAGNLFAQGKFDESADVVIEVQKKFDEAMKEPTEQTLFLFSKVFNSLKKAHALLELEGVSLPELKQPMIAKPLPPPAKGMLTKVPDGKISFVNHIVPILMAKCGNCHIRNARGMFSMADFDALMKGPAAGVVIFPKDAIGSRIIEVIEEGDMPRGGLSVTAIELDVLKKWITDGAEFDGDDKKKNLAELNPDASVGDLPVVKPEFSQGNETVSFKNDIAPLLFANCASCHGLGRRPSGRFNLTTFAGMLRGGDNGPSVLPGNPAESYIIKKLLGTGGGQRMPANGDPFDDAQMELISKWITEGATFDGLSFDQSLGRVVAIARTEKYTHEELAAERVEIAQNNWKLSMSGINSQSVETDNFYIIGSLTESQLKKFGEQAEAVMGKVQVALKVSKSKPLIKGRISLFFFNQRYDYSEFGQMVEKRPLPREWRGHFRYDIIDAYGALLVPRGEDVIDGIVAEQIAGIYAQSLGVVPRWFSNGMARVIAARVVKADTRIQDWKKNVASAAAKMTKPDDFITGKLGGEDASLIAYSYVDFLMKNPQRFSALTKALQNGAKFDVAFAATYGDTPNKVADIWWKG
;
A
#
# COMPACT_ATOMS: atom_id res chain seq x y z
N MET A 1 -27.17 -38.28 -46.24
CA MET A 1 -27.06 -37.24 -45.18
C MET A 1 -26.47 -35.93 -45.76
N ILE A 2 -26.94 -35.53 -46.95
CA ILE A 2 -26.49 -34.36 -47.71
C ILE A 2 -27.78 -33.64 -48.15
N GLN A 3 -28.56 -33.13 -47.19
CA GLN A 3 -29.71 -32.25 -47.44
C GLN A 3 -30.11 -31.41 -46.21
N LEU A 4 -29.32 -31.38 -45.13
CA LEU A 4 -29.58 -30.52 -43.96
C LEU A 4 -28.66 -29.29 -43.84
N THR A 5 -27.67 -29.14 -44.73
CA THR A 5 -26.67 -28.04 -44.67
C THR A 5 -26.95 -26.88 -45.62
N ARG A 6 -28.19 -26.72 -46.11
CA ARG A 6 -28.55 -25.64 -47.05
C ARG A 6 -29.62 -24.66 -46.56
N LYS A 7 -30.16 -24.84 -45.35
CA LYS A 7 -31.16 -23.94 -44.74
C LYS A 7 -30.62 -22.98 -43.66
N TYR A 8 -29.37 -23.12 -43.25
CA TYR A 8 -28.72 -22.21 -42.29
C TYR A 8 -27.73 -21.21 -42.92
N LEU A 9 -27.59 -21.20 -44.25
CA LEU A 9 -26.67 -20.30 -44.97
C LEU A 9 -27.37 -19.14 -45.70
N LEU A 10 -28.69 -18.98 -45.55
CA LEU A 10 -29.48 -17.91 -46.18
C LEU A 10 -30.18 -16.98 -45.18
N LEU A 11 -29.81 -17.05 -43.91
CA LEU A 11 -30.23 -16.13 -42.84
C LEU A 11 -29.08 -15.19 -42.40
N LEU A 12 -28.10 -14.99 -43.29
CA LEU A 12 -26.86 -14.25 -43.03
C LEU A 12 -26.72 -12.96 -43.87
N LEU A 13 -27.79 -12.46 -44.50
CA LEU A 13 -27.67 -11.32 -45.44
C LEU A 13 -28.79 -10.25 -45.43
N ALA A 14 -29.59 -10.12 -44.36
CA ALA A 14 -30.58 -9.01 -44.32
C ALA A 14 -31.04 -8.59 -42.91
N VAL A 15 -30.12 -8.15 -42.04
CA VAL A 15 -30.44 -7.17 -40.97
C VAL A 15 -29.21 -6.30 -40.75
N VAL A 16 -29.02 -5.32 -41.62
CA VAL A 16 -28.15 -4.16 -41.37
C VAL A 16 -29.05 -2.97 -41.09
N ALA A 17 -28.63 -2.15 -40.12
CA ALA A 17 -29.15 -0.84 -39.76
C ALA A 17 -30.34 -0.79 -38.80
N ILE A 18 -30.10 -1.15 -37.54
CA ILE A 18 -30.49 -0.28 -36.42
C ILE A 18 -29.25 -0.06 -35.57
N TRP A 19 -28.63 1.10 -35.73
CA TRP A 19 -27.61 1.61 -34.82
C TRP A 19 -28.24 1.76 -33.43
N SER A 20 -28.00 0.80 -32.54
CA SER A 20 -27.99 1.08 -31.12
C SER A 20 -26.67 1.80 -30.84
N THR A 21 -26.71 3.12 -30.81
CA THR A 21 -25.69 3.94 -30.16
C THR A 21 -25.69 3.55 -28.68
N ALA A 22 -24.90 2.54 -28.33
CA ALA A 22 -24.32 2.49 -27.01
C ALA A 22 -23.52 3.78 -26.89
N SER A 23 -24.03 4.74 -26.11
CA SER A 23 -23.27 5.91 -25.70
C SER A 23 -22.11 5.42 -24.85
N THR A 24 -21.03 4.98 -25.49
CA THR A 24 -19.71 5.12 -24.90
C THR A 24 -19.55 6.62 -24.71
N ALA A 25 -19.71 7.08 -23.46
CA ALA A 25 -19.23 8.39 -23.08
C ALA A 25 -17.74 8.40 -23.39
N VAL A 26 -17.39 8.94 -24.56
CA VAL A 26 -16.02 9.26 -24.91
C VAL A 26 -15.57 10.22 -23.81
N MET A 27 -14.67 9.78 -22.93
CA MET A 27 -13.99 10.67 -22.01
C MET A 27 -13.40 11.80 -22.85
N ALA A 28 -13.93 13.02 -22.71
CA ALA A 28 -13.51 14.14 -23.53
C ALA A 28 -12.01 14.39 -23.29
N GLN A 29 -11.18 14.05 -24.28
CA GLN A 29 -9.74 14.27 -24.23
C GLN A 29 -9.42 15.76 -24.42
N VAL A 30 -8.34 16.22 -23.79
CA VAL A 30 -7.82 17.58 -23.98
C VAL A 30 -7.54 17.86 -25.45
N THR A 31 -8.14 18.90 -26.00
CA THR A 31 -7.97 19.29 -27.40
C THR A 31 -6.60 19.95 -27.64
N PRO A 32 -6.04 19.87 -28.86
CA PRO A 32 -4.84 20.61 -29.23
C PRO A 32 -4.94 22.12 -28.99
N GLN A 33 -6.15 22.68 -29.15
CA GLN A 33 -6.42 24.08 -28.89
C GLN A 33 -6.29 24.42 -27.40
N GLN A 34 -6.83 23.58 -26.49
CA GLN A 34 -6.68 23.77 -25.05
C GLN A 34 -5.20 23.71 -24.60
N ARG A 35 -4.41 22.77 -25.17
CA ARG A 35 -2.96 22.70 -24.90
C ARG A 35 -2.21 23.95 -25.36
N LYS A 36 -2.60 24.50 -26.51
CA LYS A 36 -2.04 25.74 -27.03
C LYS A 36 -2.34 26.92 -26.08
N VAL A 37 -3.59 27.04 -25.63
CA VAL A 37 -4.00 28.08 -24.67
C VAL A 37 -3.22 27.93 -23.36
N GLU A 38 -3.09 26.72 -22.81
CA GLU A 38 -2.28 26.48 -21.60
C GLU A 38 -0.84 26.95 -21.75
N LEU A 39 -0.20 26.63 -22.88
CA LEU A 39 1.19 27.00 -23.15
C LEU A 39 1.37 28.53 -23.27
N GLU A 40 0.42 29.20 -23.92
CA GLU A 40 0.38 30.65 -24.04
C GLU A 40 0.28 31.31 -22.66
N LEU A 41 -0.63 30.82 -21.80
CA LEU A 41 -0.77 31.34 -20.44
C LEU A 41 0.48 31.10 -19.60
N ARG A 42 1.11 29.93 -19.68
CA ARG A 42 2.37 29.68 -18.96
C ARG A 42 3.49 30.62 -19.37
N THR A 43 3.58 30.90 -20.67
CA THR A 43 4.59 31.81 -21.20
C THR A 43 4.34 33.24 -20.73
N ALA A 44 3.07 33.66 -20.68
CA ALA A 44 2.68 34.96 -20.16
C ALA A 44 2.94 35.09 -18.64
N VAL A 45 2.67 34.07 -17.82
CA VAL A 45 3.04 34.10 -16.39
C VAL A 45 4.56 34.19 -16.20
N LYS A 46 5.34 33.50 -17.04
CA LYS A 46 6.81 33.62 -17.00
C LYS A 46 7.27 35.04 -17.34
N LYS A 47 6.62 35.69 -18.30
CA LYS A 47 6.87 37.10 -18.62
C LYS A 47 6.57 38.02 -17.43
N ALA A 48 5.44 37.81 -16.75
CA ALA A 48 5.12 38.55 -15.51
C ALA A 48 6.22 38.38 -14.45
N GLY A 49 6.67 37.13 -14.21
CA GLY A 49 7.76 36.86 -13.27
C GLY A 49 9.07 37.58 -13.62
N ASN A 50 9.39 37.73 -14.91
CA ASN A 50 10.57 38.50 -15.34
C ASN A 50 10.41 40.00 -15.08
N LEU A 51 9.21 40.57 -15.28
CA LEU A 51 8.92 41.97 -14.97
C LEU A 51 9.00 42.22 -13.46
N PHE A 52 8.45 41.31 -12.66
CA PHE A 52 8.57 41.33 -11.20
C PHE A 52 10.04 41.34 -10.75
N ALA A 53 10.87 40.46 -11.31
CA ALA A 53 12.30 40.40 -11.00
C ALA A 53 13.08 41.67 -11.39
N GLN A 54 12.54 42.49 -12.29
CA GLN A 54 13.10 43.78 -12.71
C GLN A 54 12.57 44.95 -11.86
N GLY A 55 11.77 44.69 -10.82
CA GLY A 55 11.13 45.72 -9.98
C GLY A 55 9.95 46.44 -10.66
N LYS A 56 9.47 45.94 -11.79
CA LYS A 56 8.34 46.51 -12.55
C LYS A 56 7.04 45.87 -12.06
N PHE A 57 6.65 46.18 -10.82
CA PHE A 57 5.53 45.51 -10.16
C PHE A 57 4.19 45.79 -10.81
N ASP A 58 3.91 47.04 -11.21
CA ASP A 58 2.65 47.40 -11.90
C ASP A 58 2.55 46.71 -13.27
N GLU A 59 3.62 46.72 -14.07
CA GLU A 59 3.65 46.03 -15.37
C GLU A 59 3.51 44.50 -15.21
N SER A 60 4.07 43.94 -14.13
CA SER A 60 3.89 42.54 -13.78
C SER A 60 2.44 42.25 -13.39
N ALA A 61 1.82 43.12 -12.61
CA ALA A 61 0.43 42.99 -12.17
C ALA A 61 -0.54 43.04 -13.35
N ASP A 62 -0.35 43.95 -14.30
CA ASP A 62 -1.15 44.03 -15.53
C ASP A 62 -1.13 42.72 -16.31
N VAL A 63 0.05 42.10 -16.44
CA VAL A 63 0.19 40.80 -17.12
C VAL A 63 -0.49 39.69 -16.32
N VAL A 64 -0.37 39.68 -14.99
CA VAL A 64 -1.04 38.68 -14.13
C VAL A 64 -2.56 38.78 -14.26
N ILE A 65 -3.12 39.99 -14.25
CA ILE A 65 -4.56 40.24 -14.44
C ILE A 65 -5.02 39.73 -15.81
N GLU A 66 -4.26 40.01 -16.87
CA GLU A 66 -4.61 39.54 -18.22
C GLU A 66 -4.58 38.02 -18.33
N VAL A 67 -3.57 37.38 -17.72
CA VAL A 67 -3.48 35.91 -17.68
C VAL A 67 -4.64 35.34 -16.88
N GLN A 68 -4.95 35.90 -15.71
CA GLN A 68 -6.06 35.44 -14.88
C GLN A 68 -7.38 35.50 -15.65
N LYS A 69 -7.65 36.60 -16.37
CA LYS A 69 -8.87 36.73 -17.17
C LYS A 69 -8.99 35.65 -18.25
N LYS A 70 -7.89 35.33 -18.94
CA LYS A 70 -7.87 34.28 -19.97
C LYS A 70 -7.95 32.88 -19.36
N PHE A 71 -7.36 32.70 -18.17
CA PHE A 71 -7.48 31.48 -17.40
C PHE A 71 -8.93 31.24 -16.96
N ASP A 72 -9.60 32.25 -16.41
CA ASP A 72 -11.01 32.18 -16.00
C ASP A 72 -11.92 31.84 -17.18
N GLU A 73 -11.65 32.40 -18.36
CA GLU A 73 -12.36 32.06 -19.61
C GLU A 73 -12.15 30.60 -20.02
N ALA A 74 -10.91 30.10 -19.94
CA ALA A 74 -10.59 28.70 -20.23
C ALA A 74 -11.21 27.72 -19.22
N MET A 75 -11.56 28.22 -18.03
CA MET A 75 -12.09 27.44 -16.90
C MET A 75 -13.57 27.70 -16.62
N LYS A 76 -14.34 28.25 -17.58
CA LYS A 76 -15.80 28.43 -17.46
C LYS A 76 -16.57 27.12 -17.29
N GLU A 77 -16.15 26.07 -17.98
CA GLU A 77 -16.74 24.73 -17.91
C GLU A 77 -15.62 23.69 -17.72
N PRO A 78 -15.07 23.58 -16.50
CA PRO A 78 -13.94 22.72 -16.27
C PRO A 78 -14.34 21.25 -16.33
N THR A 79 -13.43 20.43 -16.87
CA THR A 79 -13.43 18.97 -16.85
C THR A 79 -12.22 18.52 -16.03
N GLU A 80 -12.16 17.23 -15.66
CA GLU A 80 -10.98 16.73 -14.93
C GLU A 80 -9.70 16.92 -15.73
N GLN A 81 -9.80 16.71 -17.04
CA GLN A 81 -8.70 16.83 -17.98
C GLN A 81 -8.26 18.29 -18.18
N THR A 82 -9.18 19.26 -18.17
CA THR A 82 -8.83 20.68 -18.25
C THR A 82 -8.34 21.25 -16.93
N LEU A 83 -8.91 20.86 -15.77
CA LEU A 83 -8.32 21.17 -14.47
C LEU A 83 -6.88 20.68 -14.37
N PHE A 84 -6.67 19.44 -14.82
CA PHE A 84 -5.35 18.83 -14.86
C PHE A 84 -4.39 19.62 -15.75
N LEU A 85 -4.77 19.89 -17.00
CA LEU A 85 -3.97 20.66 -17.97
C LEU A 85 -3.58 22.05 -17.40
N PHE A 86 -4.55 22.80 -16.88
CA PHE A 86 -4.34 24.19 -16.45
C PHE A 86 -3.81 24.32 -15.00
N SER A 87 -3.60 23.22 -14.28
CA SER A 87 -3.13 23.21 -12.89
C SER A 87 -1.81 23.96 -12.69
N LYS A 88 -0.87 23.88 -13.66
CA LYS A 88 0.41 24.60 -13.62
C LYS A 88 0.24 26.10 -13.79
N VAL A 89 -0.69 26.54 -14.65
CA VAL A 89 -1.03 27.96 -14.82
C VAL A 89 -1.62 28.51 -13.53
N PHE A 90 -2.59 27.80 -12.94
CA PHE A 90 -3.25 28.21 -11.70
C PHE A 90 -2.26 28.36 -10.53
N ASN A 91 -1.39 27.38 -10.33
CA ASN A 91 -0.37 27.44 -9.28
C ASN A 91 0.61 28.60 -9.48
N SER A 92 0.92 28.93 -10.75
CA SER A 92 1.81 30.04 -11.08
C SER A 92 1.13 31.39 -10.84
N LEU A 93 -0.16 31.52 -11.18
CA LEU A 93 -0.99 32.69 -10.83
C LEU A 93 -1.06 32.87 -9.31
N LYS A 94 -1.36 31.81 -8.55
CA LYS A 94 -1.41 31.86 -7.08
C LYS A 94 -0.10 32.38 -6.47
N LYS A 95 1.04 31.93 -7.00
CA LYS A 95 2.36 32.43 -6.56
C LYS A 95 2.57 33.89 -6.95
N ALA A 96 2.19 34.28 -8.16
CA ALA A 96 2.32 35.67 -8.62
C ALA A 96 1.46 36.64 -7.80
N HIS A 97 0.22 36.25 -7.45
CA HIS A 97 -0.64 37.03 -6.55
C HIS A 97 0.02 37.26 -5.19
N ALA A 98 0.46 36.18 -4.54
CA ALA A 98 1.10 36.28 -3.24
C ALA A 98 2.35 37.18 -3.25
N LEU A 99 3.14 37.16 -4.32
CA LEU A 99 4.33 38.00 -4.45
C LEU A 99 3.99 39.48 -4.70
N LEU A 100 3.01 39.77 -5.54
CA LEU A 100 2.61 41.15 -5.85
C LEU A 100 1.88 41.82 -4.68
N GLU A 101 1.06 41.06 -3.96
CA GLU A 101 0.38 41.54 -2.74
C GLU A 101 1.38 41.90 -1.63
N LEU A 102 2.49 41.15 -1.51
CA LEU A 102 3.57 41.49 -0.58
C LEU A 102 4.26 42.81 -0.91
N GLU A 103 4.31 43.18 -2.19
CA GLU A 103 4.82 44.48 -2.65
C GLU A 103 3.75 45.60 -2.59
N GLY A 104 2.59 45.32 -1.99
CA GLY A 104 1.51 46.28 -1.80
C GLY A 104 0.61 46.48 -3.02
N VAL A 105 0.72 45.64 -4.05
CA VAL A 105 -0.12 45.70 -5.25
C VAL A 105 -1.39 44.89 -5.04
N SER A 106 -2.55 45.53 -5.19
CA SER A 106 -3.87 44.89 -5.06
C SER A 106 -4.30 44.25 -6.38
N LEU A 107 -4.73 42.99 -6.35
CA LEU A 107 -5.17 42.22 -7.50
C LEU A 107 -6.62 41.75 -7.33
N PRO A 108 -7.35 41.50 -8.44
CA PRO A 108 -8.63 40.80 -8.39
C PRO A 108 -8.51 39.44 -7.71
N GLU A 109 -9.56 39.00 -7.01
CA GLU A 109 -9.56 37.70 -6.34
C GLU A 109 -9.33 36.55 -7.35
N LEU A 110 -8.36 35.69 -7.07
CA LEU A 110 -8.08 34.50 -7.87
C LEU A 110 -8.98 33.34 -7.43
N LYS A 111 -10.03 33.08 -8.22
CA LYS A 111 -10.96 31.97 -7.96
C LYS A 111 -10.33 30.63 -8.29
N GLN A 112 -10.48 29.66 -7.40
CA GLN A 112 -10.07 28.29 -7.68
C GLN A 112 -11.02 27.69 -8.72
N PRO A 113 -10.53 27.16 -9.86
CA PRO A 113 -11.41 26.52 -10.82
C PRO A 113 -11.90 25.19 -10.23
N MET A 114 -13.22 24.98 -10.25
CA MET A 114 -13.84 23.80 -9.70
C MET A 114 -14.85 23.24 -10.69
N ILE A 115 -14.85 21.92 -10.86
CA ILE A 115 -15.94 21.23 -11.56
C ILE A 115 -17.11 21.25 -10.59
N ALA A 116 -18.21 21.91 -10.97
CA ALA A 116 -19.49 21.74 -10.29
C ALA A 116 -19.84 20.26 -10.40
N LYS A 117 -19.58 19.50 -9.34
CA LYS A 117 -19.77 18.05 -9.35
C LYS A 117 -21.27 17.75 -9.37
N PRO A 118 -21.75 16.86 -10.25
CA PRO A 118 -23.07 16.29 -10.10
C PRO A 118 -23.14 15.65 -8.72
N LEU A 119 -24.01 16.18 -7.86
CA LEU A 119 -24.20 15.65 -6.52
C LEU A 119 -24.76 14.22 -6.66
N PRO A 120 -24.33 13.27 -5.83
CA PRO A 120 -24.68 11.87 -6.02
C PRO A 120 -26.20 11.65 -5.98
N PRO A 121 -26.70 10.62 -6.69
CA PRO A 121 -28.10 10.23 -6.57
C PRO A 121 -28.42 9.84 -5.12
N PRO A 122 -29.66 10.06 -4.66
CA PRO A 122 -30.03 9.85 -3.26
C PRO A 122 -29.75 8.42 -2.81
N ALA A 123 -29.03 8.28 -1.69
CA ALA A 123 -28.88 6.99 -1.01
C ALA A 123 -30.24 6.56 -0.43
N LYS A 124 -30.47 5.24 -0.29
CA LYS A 124 -31.69 4.71 0.32
C LYS A 124 -31.89 5.31 1.72
N GLY A 125 -32.99 6.04 1.91
CA GLY A 125 -33.37 6.66 3.20
C GLY A 125 -33.13 8.17 3.31
N MET A 126 -32.60 8.83 2.27
CA MET A 126 -32.40 10.29 2.24
C MET A 126 -33.52 11.02 1.47
N LEU A 127 -33.66 12.34 1.71
CA LEU A 127 -34.69 13.17 1.09
C LEU A 127 -34.68 13.02 -0.44
N THR A 128 -35.81 12.60 -1.00
CA THR A 128 -36.00 12.38 -2.45
C THR A 128 -36.64 13.58 -3.16
N LYS A 129 -37.11 14.56 -2.39
CA LYS A 129 -37.53 15.89 -2.86
C LYS A 129 -37.30 16.92 -1.76
N VAL A 130 -37.22 18.19 -2.14
CA VAL A 130 -37.26 19.30 -1.17
C VAL A 130 -38.65 19.31 -0.50
N PRO A 131 -38.75 19.33 0.84
CA PRO A 131 -40.04 19.39 1.53
C PRO A 131 -40.85 20.63 1.16
N ASP A 132 -42.16 20.45 1.03
CA ASP A 132 -43.10 21.54 0.77
C ASP A 132 -43.26 22.40 2.05
N GLY A 133 -43.21 23.73 1.92
CA GLY A 133 -43.38 24.66 3.04
C GLY A 133 -42.08 25.07 3.75
N LYS A 134 -42.16 25.39 5.05
CA LYS A 134 -41.02 25.87 5.84
C LYS A 134 -40.11 24.70 6.25
N ILE A 135 -38.80 24.87 6.07
CA ILE A 135 -37.84 23.81 6.40
C ILE A 135 -37.55 23.78 7.91
N SER A 136 -37.94 22.67 8.56
CA SER A 136 -37.61 22.35 9.95
C SER A 136 -36.11 22.11 10.16
N PHE A 137 -35.51 22.73 11.18
CA PHE A 137 -34.12 22.46 11.55
C PHE A 137 -33.98 21.05 12.11
N VAL A 138 -34.84 20.68 13.08
CA VAL A 138 -34.79 19.36 13.74
C VAL A 138 -35.07 18.21 12.77
N ASN A 139 -36.07 18.34 11.89
CA ASN A 139 -36.52 17.19 11.08
C ASN A 139 -35.84 17.10 9.70
N HIS A 140 -35.32 18.20 9.15
CA HIS A 140 -34.71 18.19 7.82
C HIS A 140 -33.22 18.50 7.82
N ILE A 141 -32.76 19.42 8.69
CA ILE A 141 -31.36 19.87 8.68
C ILE A 141 -30.47 19.00 9.57
N VAL A 142 -30.91 18.67 10.78
CA VAL A 142 -30.16 17.81 11.71
C VAL A 142 -29.78 16.46 11.08
N PRO A 143 -30.68 15.73 10.38
CA PRO A 143 -30.30 14.49 9.70
C PRO A 143 -29.18 14.67 8.66
N ILE A 144 -29.22 15.75 7.87
CA ILE A 144 -28.18 16.05 6.87
C ILE A 144 -26.85 16.35 7.57
N LEU A 145 -26.86 17.25 8.56
CA LEU A 145 -25.64 17.62 9.29
C LEU A 145 -25.03 16.40 10.00
N MET A 146 -25.83 15.59 10.67
CA MET A 146 -25.33 14.41 11.36
C MET A 146 -24.77 13.36 10.40
N ALA A 147 -25.50 13.04 9.33
CA ALA A 147 -25.08 12.03 8.37
C ALA A 147 -23.83 12.43 7.59
N LYS A 148 -23.68 13.72 7.25
CA LYS A 148 -22.62 14.19 6.34
C LYS A 148 -21.43 14.81 7.08
N CYS A 149 -21.68 15.50 8.17
CA CYS A 149 -20.69 16.36 8.83
C CYS A 149 -20.39 15.92 10.28
N GLY A 150 -21.28 15.12 10.90
CA GLY A 150 -21.26 14.78 12.33
C GLY A 150 -19.99 14.08 12.82
N ASN A 151 -19.39 13.23 11.98
CA ASN A 151 -18.20 12.47 12.37
C ASN A 151 -16.98 13.37 12.66
N CYS A 152 -16.90 14.53 11.98
CA CYS A 152 -15.80 15.47 12.12
C CYS A 152 -16.16 16.68 13.00
N HIS A 153 -17.35 17.26 12.80
CA HIS A 153 -17.73 18.53 13.42
C HIS A 153 -18.62 18.40 14.67
N ILE A 154 -19.04 17.19 15.06
CA ILE A 154 -19.68 16.93 16.37
C ILE A 154 -18.73 16.17 17.27
N ARG A 155 -18.23 15.00 16.82
CA ARG A 155 -17.40 14.12 17.67
C ARG A 155 -16.02 14.70 18.00
N ASN A 156 -15.44 15.47 17.07
CA ASN A 156 -14.03 15.84 17.11
C ASN A 156 -13.78 17.35 16.92
N ALA A 157 -14.83 18.16 16.76
CA ALA A 157 -14.77 19.61 16.52
C ALA A 157 -13.64 20.06 15.54
N ARG A 158 -13.48 19.33 14.43
CA ARG A 158 -12.36 19.56 13.51
C ARG A 158 -12.46 20.91 12.83
N GLY A 159 -11.29 21.52 12.56
CA GLY A 159 -11.20 22.85 11.97
C GLY A 159 -11.54 23.98 12.95
N MET A 160 -11.45 23.72 14.26
CA MET A 160 -11.89 24.64 15.33
C MET A 160 -13.36 25.03 15.22
N PHE A 161 -14.15 24.19 14.54
CA PHE A 161 -15.58 24.38 14.32
C PHE A 161 -16.34 23.20 14.90
N SER A 162 -17.38 23.51 15.67
CA SER A 162 -18.32 22.55 16.23
C SER A 162 -19.72 22.89 15.75
N MET A 163 -20.47 21.85 15.44
CA MET A 163 -21.92 21.90 15.22
C MET A 163 -22.63 20.93 16.17
N ALA A 164 -22.07 20.73 17.37
CA ALA A 164 -22.61 19.80 18.37
C ALA A 164 -24.03 20.18 18.82
N ASP A 165 -24.38 21.47 18.75
CA ASP A 165 -25.67 22.04 19.06
C ASP A 165 -25.95 23.24 18.13
N PHE A 166 -27.16 23.81 18.19
CA PHE A 166 -27.57 24.89 17.30
C PHE A 166 -26.79 26.19 17.56
N ASP A 167 -26.55 26.53 18.83
CA ASP A 167 -25.79 27.74 19.20
C ASP A 167 -24.36 27.68 18.65
N ALA A 168 -23.70 26.52 18.74
CA ALA A 168 -22.36 26.29 18.21
C ALA A 168 -22.32 26.41 16.68
N LEU A 169 -23.30 25.82 15.98
CA LEU A 169 -23.44 25.92 14.52
C LEU A 169 -23.56 27.37 14.06
N MET A 170 -24.43 28.16 14.72
CA MET A 170 -24.66 29.56 14.35
C MET A 170 -23.52 30.48 14.76
N LYS A 171 -22.81 30.17 15.84
CA LYS A 171 -21.64 30.94 16.28
C LYS A 171 -20.46 30.80 15.32
N GLY A 172 -20.24 29.61 14.78
CA GLY A 172 -19.09 29.32 13.92
C GLY A 172 -17.74 29.26 14.65
N PRO A 173 -16.63 28.97 13.95
CA PRO A 173 -15.28 29.03 14.50
C PRO A 173 -14.84 30.48 14.78
N ALA A 174 -13.70 30.65 15.47
CA ALA A 174 -13.10 31.97 15.69
C ALA A 174 -12.78 32.75 14.40
N ALA A 175 -12.67 32.05 13.26
CA ALA A 175 -12.39 32.63 11.96
C ALA A 175 -13.61 33.29 11.29
N GLY A 176 -14.83 33.07 11.78
CA GLY A 176 -16.04 33.67 11.22
C GLY A 176 -17.29 32.82 11.35
N VAL A 177 -18.40 33.31 10.81
CA VAL A 177 -19.71 32.66 10.86
C VAL A 177 -19.84 31.65 9.72
N VAL A 178 -20.43 30.49 9.98
CA VAL A 178 -20.63 29.42 8.98
C VAL A 178 -21.96 29.54 8.24
N ILE A 179 -22.99 30.05 8.93
CA ILE A 179 -24.34 30.27 8.42
C ILE A 179 -24.67 31.76 8.50
N PHE A 180 -24.91 32.40 7.37
CA PHE A 180 -25.44 33.76 7.30
C PHE A 180 -26.95 33.69 7.08
N PRO A 181 -27.78 33.95 8.11
CA PRO A 181 -29.23 33.90 7.96
C PRO A 181 -29.69 34.81 6.82
N LYS A 182 -30.61 34.31 5.99
CA LYS A 182 -31.14 34.95 4.78
C LYS A 182 -30.15 35.09 3.61
N ASP A 183 -28.93 34.57 3.76
CA ASP A 183 -27.91 34.60 2.71
C ASP A 183 -27.29 33.21 2.51
N ALA A 184 -27.96 32.37 1.72
CA ALA A 184 -27.46 31.05 1.39
C ALA A 184 -26.19 31.09 0.53
N ILE A 185 -26.05 32.09 -0.34
CA ILE A 185 -24.90 32.19 -1.26
C ILE A 185 -23.65 32.65 -0.49
N GLY A 186 -23.79 33.63 0.41
CA GLY A 186 -22.71 34.07 1.29
C GLY A 186 -22.41 33.12 2.45
N SER A 187 -23.22 32.06 2.63
CA SER A 187 -22.99 31.08 3.68
C SER A 187 -21.82 30.14 3.39
N ARG A 188 -20.81 30.19 4.27
CA ARG A 188 -19.60 29.37 4.16
C ARG A 188 -19.89 27.88 4.03
N ILE A 189 -20.94 27.37 4.69
CA ILE A 189 -21.33 25.95 4.56
C ILE A 189 -21.72 25.59 3.11
N ILE A 190 -22.39 26.49 2.40
CA ILE A 190 -22.85 26.26 1.03
C ILE A 190 -21.65 26.32 0.10
N GLU A 191 -20.80 27.35 0.26
CA GLU A 191 -19.54 27.50 -0.46
C GLU A 191 -18.72 26.21 -0.40
N VAL A 192 -18.34 25.73 0.80
CA VAL A 192 -17.47 24.55 0.91
C VAL A 192 -18.09 23.23 0.43
N ILE A 193 -19.43 23.14 0.39
CA ILE A 193 -20.14 21.98 -0.16
C ILE A 193 -20.14 22.03 -1.69
N GLU A 194 -20.42 23.19 -2.29
CA GLU A 194 -20.42 23.39 -3.73
C GLU A 194 -19.01 23.27 -4.33
N GLU A 195 -18.02 23.72 -3.59
CA GLU A 195 -16.60 23.53 -3.88
C GLU A 195 -16.17 22.05 -3.75
N GLY A 196 -16.93 21.23 -3.03
CA GLY A 196 -16.62 19.82 -2.80
C GLY A 196 -15.42 19.56 -1.87
N ASP A 197 -15.00 20.57 -1.08
CA ASP A 197 -14.07 20.40 0.04
C ASP A 197 -14.77 19.67 1.21
N MET A 198 -16.08 19.89 1.36
CA MET A 198 -16.90 19.24 2.37
C MET A 198 -18.11 18.53 1.76
N PRO A 199 -18.59 17.44 2.38
CA PRO A 199 -17.97 16.74 3.50
C PRO A 199 -16.76 15.88 3.07
N ARG A 200 -15.79 15.72 3.97
CA ARG A 200 -14.62 14.86 3.74
C ARG A 200 -14.90 13.41 4.13
N GLY A 201 -14.02 12.51 3.69
CA GLY A 201 -14.06 11.09 4.05
C GLY A 201 -15.00 10.26 3.19
N GLY A 202 -15.14 10.61 1.91
CA GLY A 202 -15.97 9.87 0.96
C GLY A 202 -17.48 10.05 1.17
N LEU A 203 -17.87 10.95 2.07
CA LEU A 203 -19.25 11.42 2.19
C LEU A 203 -19.52 12.51 1.14
N SER A 204 -20.78 12.74 0.85
CA SER A 204 -21.22 13.74 -0.13
C SER A 204 -22.66 14.16 0.17
N VAL A 205 -22.96 15.44 -0.10
CA VAL A 205 -24.31 16.00 -0.01
C VAL A 205 -24.97 15.82 -1.38
N THR A 206 -26.22 15.41 -1.43
CA THR A 206 -27.00 15.28 -2.67
C THR A 206 -27.57 16.64 -3.11
N ALA A 207 -28.02 16.77 -4.36
CA ALA A 207 -28.63 18.02 -4.84
C ALA A 207 -29.83 18.45 -4.00
N ILE A 208 -30.69 17.50 -3.66
CA ILE A 208 -31.87 17.75 -2.84
C ILE A 208 -31.48 18.19 -1.42
N GLU A 209 -30.50 17.53 -0.80
CA GLU A 209 -30.02 17.92 0.53
C GLU A 209 -29.40 19.32 0.52
N LEU A 210 -28.65 19.68 -0.54
CA LEU A 210 -28.10 21.01 -0.71
C LEU A 210 -29.21 22.07 -0.87
N ASP A 211 -30.22 21.78 -1.67
CA ASP A 211 -31.37 22.69 -1.85
C ASP A 211 -32.15 22.89 -0.55
N VAL A 212 -32.30 21.84 0.26
CA VAL A 212 -32.91 21.91 1.59
C VAL A 212 -32.10 22.81 2.53
N LEU A 213 -30.77 22.67 2.53
CA LEU A 213 -29.87 23.55 3.30
C LEU A 213 -29.99 25.00 2.84
N LYS A 214 -29.90 25.26 1.53
CA LYS A 214 -30.03 26.61 0.95
C LYS A 214 -31.37 27.25 1.30
N LYS A 215 -32.46 26.48 1.18
CA LYS A 215 -33.80 26.98 1.51
C LYS A 215 -33.93 27.34 2.98
N TRP A 216 -33.48 26.47 3.89
CA TRP A 216 -33.51 26.77 5.32
C TRP A 216 -32.71 28.03 5.69
N ILE A 217 -31.52 28.21 5.11
CA ILE A 217 -30.71 29.40 5.33
C ILE A 217 -31.41 30.66 4.79
N THR A 218 -31.94 30.59 3.57
CA THR A 218 -32.67 31.69 2.92
C THR A 218 -33.90 32.10 3.72
N ASP A 219 -34.61 31.14 4.32
CA ASP A 219 -35.77 31.38 5.19
C ASP A 219 -35.38 31.97 6.56
N GLY A 220 -34.09 32.15 6.85
CA GLY A 220 -33.58 32.79 8.06
C GLY A 220 -32.90 31.86 9.06
N ALA A 221 -32.61 30.62 8.67
CA ALA A 221 -31.90 29.62 9.50
C ALA A 221 -32.55 29.43 10.88
N GLU A 222 -33.88 29.40 10.94
CA GLU A 222 -34.61 29.35 12.21
C GLU A 222 -34.46 28.00 12.94
N PHE A 223 -34.49 28.05 14.27
CA PHE A 223 -34.51 26.89 15.16
C PHE A 223 -35.93 26.57 15.60
N ASP A 224 -36.34 25.31 15.48
CA ASP A 224 -37.67 24.82 15.83
C ASP A 224 -37.66 23.69 16.88
N GLY A 225 -36.53 23.50 17.59
CA GLY A 225 -36.40 22.55 18.70
C GLY A 225 -36.75 23.12 20.07
N ASP A 226 -36.68 22.28 21.09
CA ASP A 226 -36.98 22.59 22.49
C ASP A 226 -35.84 23.35 23.21
N ASP A 227 -34.58 23.00 22.92
CA ASP A 227 -33.40 23.66 23.49
C ASP A 227 -32.25 23.77 22.47
N LYS A 228 -31.78 25.01 22.23
CA LYS A 228 -30.70 25.32 21.28
C LYS A 228 -29.33 24.76 21.68
N LYS A 229 -29.14 24.42 22.96
CA LYS A 229 -27.89 23.85 23.50
C LYS A 229 -27.93 22.33 23.60
N LYS A 230 -29.07 21.71 23.26
CA LYS A 230 -29.19 20.26 23.21
C LYS A 230 -28.33 19.71 22.09
N ASN A 231 -27.71 18.56 22.31
CA ASN A 231 -26.89 17.93 21.30
C ASN A 231 -27.75 17.59 20.06
N LEU A 232 -27.22 17.79 18.85
CA LEU A 232 -27.97 17.47 17.62
C LEU A 232 -28.44 16.01 17.59
N ALA A 233 -27.67 15.08 18.15
CA ALA A 233 -28.06 13.66 18.24
C ALA A 233 -29.25 13.39 19.17
N GLU A 234 -29.54 14.31 20.09
CA GLU A 234 -30.68 14.21 21.01
C GLU A 234 -31.91 14.97 20.49
N LEU A 235 -31.72 15.90 19.55
CA LEU A 235 -32.82 16.66 18.93
C LEU A 235 -33.62 15.80 17.96
N ASN A 236 -32.98 14.87 17.25
CA ASN A 236 -33.65 13.96 16.33
C ASN A 236 -33.17 12.51 16.53
N PRO A 237 -34.00 11.62 17.11
CA PRO A 237 -33.67 10.22 17.36
C PRO A 237 -33.38 9.40 16.09
N ASP A 238 -33.91 9.84 14.94
CA ASP A 238 -33.70 9.18 13.64
C ASP A 238 -32.40 9.65 12.96
N ALA A 239 -31.73 10.69 13.50
CA ALA A 239 -30.49 11.20 12.97
C ALA A 239 -29.29 10.44 13.57
N SER A 240 -28.50 9.79 12.71
CA SER A 240 -27.24 9.14 13.11
C SER A 240 -26.04 9.85 12.50
N VAL A 241 -24.92 9.80 13.20
CA VAL A 241 -23.63 10.19 12.59
C VAL A 241 -23.32 9.20 11.47
N GLY A 242 -23.06 9.69 10.26
CA GLY A 242 -22.72 8.82 9.13
C GLY A 242 -21.38 8.12 9.34
N ASP A 243 -21.34 6.82 9.08
CA ASP A 243 -20.10 6.05 9.11
C ASP A 243 -19.24 6.39 7.89
N LEU A 244 -17.94 6.55 8.12
CA LEU A 244 -16.99 6.68 7.02
C LEU A 244 -16.93 5.35 6.23
N PRO A 245 -16.78 5.41 4.90
CA PRO A 245 -16.58 4.20 4.10
C PRO A 245 -15.37 3.42 4.62
N VAL A 246 -15.56 2.14 4.91
CA VAL A 246 -14.45 1.26 5.26
C VAL A 246 -13.90 0.64 3.98
N VAL A 247 -12.76 1.14 3.53
CA VAL A 247 -12.07 0.62 2.35
C VAL A 247 -11.30 -0.64 2.76
N LYS A 248 -11.70 -1.79 2.22
CA LYS A 248 -11.01 -3.06 2.44
C LYS A 248 -9.86 -3.18 1.43
N PRO A 249 -8.64 -3.57 1.87
CA PRO A 249 -7.54 -3.82 0.95
C PRO A 249 -7.82 -5.07 0.11
N GLU A 250 -7.52 -5.01 -1.19
CA GLU A 250 -7.65 -6.13 -2.12
C GLU A 250 -6.32 -6.42 -2.81
N PHE A 251 -6.06 -7.71 -3.07
CA PHE A 251 -4.90 -8.12 -3.85
C PHE A 251 -5.20 -8.00 -5.35
N SER A 252 -4.17 -7.67 -6.14
CA SER A 252 -4.24 -7.66 -7.61
C SER A 252 -4.62 -9.05 -8.15
N GLN A 253 -5.47 -9.06 -9.18
CA GLN A 253 -5.95 -10.27 -9.86
C GLN A 253 -5.11 -10.59 -11.12
N GLY A 254 -4.15 -9.74 -11.47
CA GLY A 254 -3.23 -9.92 -12.61
C GLY A 254 -3.76 -9.41 -13.94
N ASN A 255 -4.92 -8.76 -13.95
CA ASN A 255 -5.48 -8.07 -15.12
C ASN A 255 -5.25 -6.54 -15.06
N GLU A 256 -4.76 -6.04 -13.93
CA GLU A 256 -4.41 -4.63 -13.73
C GLU A 256 -3.15 -4.28 -14.53
N THR A 257 -3.09 -3.04 -15.03
CA THR A 257 -1.95 -2.58 -15.83
C THR A 257 -0.98 -1.74 -15.02
N VAL A 258 -1.38 -1.27 -13.84
CA VAL A 258 -0.52 -0.52 -12.92
C VAL A 258 -0.22 -1.34 -11.67
N SER A 259 1.07 -1.56 -11.41
CA SER A 259 1.55 -2.30 -10.24
C SER A 259 1.70 -1.35 -9.06
N PHE A 260 1.01 -1.60 -7.95
CA PHE A 260 1.22 -0.80 -6.74
C PHE A 260 2.68 -0.90 -6.27
N LYS A 261 3.23 -2.12 -6.20
CA LYS A 261 4.58 -2.42 -5.75
C LYS A 261 5.64 -1.71 -6.60
N ASN A 262 5.52 -1.76 -7.93
CA ASN A 262 6.55 -1.29 -8.84
C ASN A 262 6.38 0.18 -9.27
N ASP A 263 5.14 0.66 -9.35
CA ASP A 263 4.82 1.96 -9.95
C ASP A 263 4.38 3.00 -8.90
N ILE A 264 3.51 2.61 -7.96
CA ILE A 264 2.90 3.56 -7.01
C ILE A 264 3.71 3.69 -5.71
N ALA A 265 4.12 2.57 -5.11
CA ALA A 265 4.81 2.53 -3.84
C ALA A 265 6.11 3.35 -3.85
N PRO A 266 6.97 3.31 -4.89
CA PRO A 266 8.17 4.14 -4.93
C PRO A 266 7.85 5.65 -4.96
N LEU A 267 6.83 6.06 -5.71
CA LEU A 267 6.39 7.46 -5.78
C LEU A 267 5.90 7.96 -4.42
N LEU A 268 5.03 7.19 -3.76
CA LEU A 268 4.49 7.55 -2.46
C LEU A 268 5.56 7.50 -1.37
N PHE A 269 6.46 6.51 -1.40
CA PHE A 269 7.51 6.39 -0.40
C PHE A 269 8.49 7.56 -0.47
N ALA A 270 8.93 7.93 -1.68
CA ALA A 270 9.86 9.04 -1.89
C ALA A 270 9.28 10.41 -1.48
N ASN A 271 7.99 10.64 -1.75
CA ASN A 271 7.39 11.96 -1.59
C ASN A 271 6.56 12.15 -0.32
N CYS A 272 6.11 11.06 0.33
CA CYS A 272 5.14 11.12 1.42
C CYS A 272 5.63 10.48 2.73
N ALA A 273 6.51 9.47 2.68
CA ALA A 273 6.83 8.65 3.84
C ALA A 273 7.52 9.43 4.99
N SER A 274 8.28 10.48 4.68
CA SER A 274 8.96 11.30 5.69
C SER A 274 7.99 11.92 6.70
N CYS A 275 6.84 12.42 6.25
CA CYS A 275 5.82 13.03 7.09
C CYS A 275 4.68 12.08 7.49
N HIS A 276 4.40 11.06 6.66
CA HIS A 276 3.23 10.20 6.82
C HIS A 276 3.54 8.75 7.22
N GLY A 277 4.82 8.31 7.33
CA GLY A 277 5.14 6.92 7.67
C GLY A 277 6.36 6.69 8.56
N LEU A 278 7.36 7.57 8.54
CA LEU A 278 8.63 7.40 9.27
C LEU A 278 8.66 8.11 10.64
N GLY A 279 7.67 8.98 10.93
CA GLY A 279 7.57 9.75 12.17
C GLY A 279 6.68 9.11 13.24
N ARG A 280 6.90 9.45 14.52
CA ARG A 280 6.07 8.99 15.66
C ARG A 280 4.62 9.52 15.63
N ARG A 281 4.36 10.61 14.91
CA ARG A 281 3.04 11.23 14.75
C ARG A 281 2.85 11.66 13.29
N PRO A 282 2.28 10.81 12.44
CA PRO A 282 2.08 11.17 11.04
C PRO A 282 1.08 12.32 10.89
N SER A 283 1.39 13.26 9.99
CA SER A 283 0.54 14.42 9.73
C SER A 283 -0.87 14.01 9.30
N GLY A 284 -1.90 14.67 9.84
CA GLY A 284 -3.31 14.35 9.58
C GLY A 284 -3.72 12.94 10.01
N ARG A 285 -2.96 12.30 10.92
CA ARG A 285 -3.11 10.89 11.33
C ARG A 285 -3.14 9.90 10.16
N PHE A 286 -2.59 10.29 9.01
CA PHE A 286 -2.53 9.47 7.81
C PHE A 286 -1.26 8.64 7.81
N ASN A 287 -1.40 7.32 7.97
CA ASN A 287 -0.29 6.39 8.11
C ASN A 287 0.01 5.68 6.77
N LEU A 288 1.15 6.01 6.16
CA LEU A 288 1.66 5.45 4.91
C LEU A 288 2.68 4.32 5.13
N THR A 289 2.87 3.85 6.37
CA THR A 289 3.83 2.79 6.69
C THR A 289 3.43 1.46 6.06
N THR A 290 2.15 1.18 5.85
CA THR A 290 1.66 -0.05 5.20
C THR A 290 0.55 0.25 4.21
N PHE A 291 0.28 -0.66 3.29
CA PHE A 291 -0.82 -0.54 2.33
C PHE A 291 -2.18 -0.43 3.03
N ALA A 292 -2.43 -1.30 4.01
CA ALA A 292 -3.64 -1.23 4.84
C ALA A 292 -3.74 0.09 5.63
N GLY A 293 -2.61 0.61 6.13
CA GLY A 293 -2.51 1.92 6.76
C GLY A 293 -2.99 3.04 5.84
N MET A 294 -2.48 3.03 4.61
CA MET A 294 -2.79 4.04 3.60
C MET A 294 -4.28 4.02 3.25
N LEU A 295 -4.87 2.86 2.97
CA LEU A 295 -6.29 2.76 2.61
C LEU A 295 -7.23 3.15 3.75
N ARG A 296 -6.90 2.78 5.00
CA ARG A 296 -7.64 3.22 6.18
C ARG A 296 -7.74 4.75 6.25
N GLY A 297 -6.72 5.43 5.74
CA GLY A 297 -6.66 6.88 5.69
C GLY A 297 -6.33 7.49 7.05
N GLY A 298 -6.78 8.71 7.27
CA GLY A 298 -6.43 9.48 8.45
C GLY A 298 -7.62 10.27 8.98
N ASP A 299 -7.35 11.50 9.41
CA ASP A 299 -8.38 12.36 9.96
C ASP A 299 -9.55 12.58 9.00
N ASN A 300 -9.25 12.74 7.71
CA ASN A 300 -10.28 13.04 6.71
C ASN A 300 -10.91 11.77 6.13
N GLY A 301 -10.86 10.63 6.84
CA GLY A 301 -11.36 9.34 6.35
C GLY A 301 -10.40 8.65 5.36
N PRO A 302 -10.90 7.70 4.56
CA PRO A 302 -10.10 6.96 3.59
C PRO A 302 -9.34 7.89 2.64
N SER A 303 -8.07 7.58 2.39
CA SER A 303 -7.25 8.37 1.47
C SER A 303 -7.57 8.06 0.00
N VAL A 304 -7.99 6.82 -0.27
CA VAL A 304 -8.27 6.28 -1.59
C VAL A 304 -9.64 5.64 -1.58
N LEU A 305 -10.42 5.90 -2.62
CA LEU A 305 -11.69 5.24 -2.89
C LEU A 305 -11.53 4.41 -4.17
N PRO A 306 -11.41 3.07 -4.07
CA PRO A 306 -11.30 2.18 -5.21
C PRO A 306 -12.35 2.47 -6.30
N GLY A 307 -11.92 2.55 -7.55
CA GLY A 307 -12.76 2.86 -8.71
C GLY A 307 -13.13 4.33 -8.87
N ASN A 308 -12.82 5.21 -7.91
CA ASN A 308 -13.21 6.61 -7.93
C ASN A 308 -12.03 7.55 -7.62
N PRO A 309 -11.16 7.86 -8.62
CA PRO A 309 -10.04 8.78 -8.43
C PRO A 309 -10.49 10.20 -8.07
N ALA A 310 -11.59 10.69 -8.66
CA ALA A 310 -12.11 12.04 -8.48
C ALA A 310 -12.53 12.36 -7.03
N GLU A 311 -13.04 11.35 -6.32
CA GLU A 311 -13.43 11.45 -4.91
C GLU A 311 -12.34 11.00 -3.93
N SER A 312 -11.26 10.39 -4.43
CA SER A 312 -10.15 9.96 -3.59
C SER A 312 -9.42 11.16 -2.99
N TYR A 313 -9.36 11.22 -1.66
CA TYR A 313 -8.78 12.36 -0.95
C TYR A 313 -7.31 12.58 -1.31
N ILE A 314 -6.55 11.52 -1.58
CA ILE A 314 -5.15 11.62 -2.02
C ILE A 314 -5.02 12.43 -3.32
N ILE A 315 -5.88 12.22 -4.31
CA ILE A 315 -5.90 12.98 -5.56
C ILE A 315 -6.23 14.44 -5.29
N LYS A 316 -7.27 14.70 -4.49
CA LYS A 316 -7.65 16.07 -4.10
C LYS A 316 -6.50 16.80 -3.38
N LYS A 317 -5.73 16.11 -2.53
CA LYS A 317 -4.54 16.69 -1.87
C LYS A 317 -3.39 16.95 -2.84
N LEU A 318 -3.15 16.06 -3.80
CA LEU A 318 -2.12 16.24 -4.84
C LEU A 318 -2.45 17.43 -5.77
N LEU A 319 -3.73 17.61 -6.11
CA LEU A 319 -4.22 18.72 -6.93
C LEU A 319 -4.40 20.04 -6.16
N GLY A 320 -4.42 20.00 -4.82
CA GLY A 320 -4.69 21.17 -3.98
C GLY A 320 -6.17 21.58 -3.92
N THR A 321 -7.08 20.70 -4.32
CA THR A 321 -8.54 20.91 -4.28
C THR A 321 -9.19 20.31 -3.02
N GLY A 322 -8.46 19.52 -2.23
CA GLY A 322 -8.97 18.86 -1.00
C GLY A 322 -8.85 19.67 0.29
N GLY A 323 -8.88 21.00 0.16
CA GLY A 323 -8.72 21.97 1.23
C GLY A 323 -7.34 21.96 1.93
N GLY A 324 -6.98 23.10 2.51
CA GLY A 324 -5.66 23.31 3.13
C GLY A 324 -4.49 23.23 2.14
N GLN A 325 -3.29 22.91 2.63
CA GLN A 325 -2.08 22.89 1.80
C GLN A 325 -2.05 21.70 0.83
N ARG A 326 -1.73 21.95 -0.44
CA ARG A 326 -1.45 20.93 -1.47
C ARG A 326 -0.27 20.04 -1.06
N MET A 327 -0.35 18.74 -1.36
CA MET A 327 0.72 17.78 -1.05
C MET A 327 1.49 17.39 -2.32
N PRO A 328 2.80 17.10 -2.22
CA PRO A 328 3.65 17.28 -1.03
C PRO A 328 3.79 18.77 -0.64
N ALA A 329 3.76 19.05 0.67
CA ALA A 329 3.67 20.41 1.23
C ALA A 329 4.79 21.35 0.74
N ASN A 330 6.02 20.83 0.70
CA ASN A 330 7.24 21.56 0.32
C ASN A 330 7.96 20.89 -0.87
N GLY A 331 7.24 20.05 -1.63
CA GLY A 331 7.77 19.37 -2.81
C GLY A 331 7.16 19.91 -4.09
N ASP A 332 7.78 19.55 -5.21
CA ASP A 332 7.21 19.81 -6.52
C ASP A 332 5.89 19.06 -6.68
N PRO A 333 4.91 19.67 -7.39
CA PRO A 333 3.71 18.94 -7.80
C PRO A 333 4.09 17.70 -8.60
N PHE A 334 3.28 16.65 -8.46
CA PHE A 334 3.43 15.47 -9.30
C PHE A 334 3.20 15.84 -10.75
N ASP A 335 4.01 15.27 -11.64
CA ASP A 335 3.85 15.48 -13.08
C ASP A 335 2.66 14.69 -13.64
N ASP A 336 2.39 14.91 -14.92
CA ASP A 336 1.23 14.38 -15.61
C ASP A 336 1.25 12.85 -15.69
N ALA A 337 2.41 12.26 -15.89
CA ALA A 337 2.56 10.82 -15.94
C ALA A 337 2.35 10.21 -14.54
N GLN A 338 2.88 10.83 -13.50
CA GLN A 338 2.69 10.39 -12.11
C GLN A 338 1.22 10.49 -11.68
N MET A 339 0.54 11.59 -12.03
CA MET A 339 -0.88 11.77 -11.72
C MET A 339 -1.78 10.80 -12.48
N GLU A 340 -1.48 10.54 -13.76
CA GLU A 340 -2.19 9.54 -14.56
C GLU A 340 -2.00 8.14 -13.97
N LEU A 341 -0.77 7.78 -13.55
CA LEU A 341 -0.46 6.48 -12.96
C LEU A 341 -1.26 6.21 -11.69
N ILE A 342 -1.29 7.18 -10.76
CA ILE A 342 -2.07 7.07 -9.52
C ILE A 342 -3.56 7.00 -9.83
N SER A 343 -4.06 7.86 -10.72
CA SER A 343 -5.49 7.89 -11.08
C SER A 343 -5.94 6.58 -11.73
N LYS A 344 -5.10 6.02 -12.60
CA LYS A 344 -5.33 4.73 -13.25
C LYS A 344 -5.33 3.58 -12.25
N TRP A 345 -4.34 3.52 -11.37
CA TRP A 345 -4.32 2.52 -10.30
C TRP A 345 -5.58 2.56 -9.42
N ILE A 346 -6.06 3.76 -9.06
CA ILE A 346 -7.31 3.91 -8.30
C ILE A 346 -8.50 3.42 -9.13
N THR A 347 -8.56 3.79 -10.42
CA THR A 347 -9.62 3.37 -11.35
C THR A 347 -9.67 1.84 -11.50
N GLU A 348 -8.51 1.18 -11.50
CA GLU A 348 -8.37 -0.28 -11.56
C GLU A 348 -8.73 -0.97 -10.21
N GLY A 349 -9.22 -0.23 -9.22
CA GLY A 349 -9.67 -0.78 -7.94
C GLY A 349 -8.67 -0.63 -6.81
N ALA A 350 -7.57 0.12 -7.02
CA ALA A 350 -6.57 0.38 -6.01
C ALA A 350 -6.01 -0.91 -5.38
N THR A 351 -5.70 -1.91 -6.19
CA THR A 351 -5.26 -3.24 -5.72
C THR A 351 -3.78 -3.29 -5.32
N PHE A 352 -3.40 -4.27 -4.52
CA PHE A 352 -2.03 -4.47 -4.04
C PHE A 352 -1.43 -5.79 -4.55
N ASP A 353 -0.22 -5.72 -5.11
CA ASP A 353 0.53 -6.83 -5.68
C ASP A 353 1.80 -7.18 -4.88
N GLY A 354 1.85 -6.77 -3.61
CA GLY A 354 2.85 -7.21 -2.64
C GLY A 354 2.42 -8.44 -1.83
N LEU A 355 3.27 -8.87 -0.90
CA LEU A 355 3.08 -10.14 -0.17
C LEU A 355 2.03 -10.07 0.95
N SER A 356 1.88 -8.92 1.60
CA SER A 356 0.95 -8.71 2.71
C SER A 356 0.59 -7.23 2.85
N PHE A 357 -0.67 -6.93 3.16
CA PHE A 357 -1.14 -5.55 3.33
C PHE A 357 -0.52 -4.82 4.52
N ASP A 358 0.02 -5.56 5.49
CA ASP A 358 0.71 -5.04 6.68
C ASP A 358 2.23 -4.99 6.51
N GLN A 359 2.73 -5.36 5.33
CA GLN A 359 4.14 -5.20 5.00
C GLN A 359 4.49 -3.70 4.97
N SER A 360 5.65 -3.35 5.54
CA SER A 360 6.17 -1.98 5.47
C SER A 360 6.31 -1.54 4.01
N LEU A 361 5.82 -0.35 3.67
CA LEU A 361 5.91 0.22 2.34
C LEU A 361 7.37 0.38 1.90
N GLY A 362 8.27 0.76 2.81
CA GLY A 362 9.71 0.82 2.51
C GLY A 362 10.26 -0.55 2.11
N ARG A 363 9.73 -1.63 2.68
CA ARG A 363 10.09 -2.99 2.29
C ARG A 363 9.48 -3.39 0.95
N VAL A 364 8.25 -2.99 0.64
CA VAL A 364 7.62 -3.18 -0.68
C VAL A 364 8.48 -2.51 -1.76
N VAL A 365 8.93 -1.28 -1.53
CA VAL A 365 9.81 -0.55 -2.46
C VAL A 365 11.17 -1.22 -2.60
N ALA A 366 11.77 -1.69 -1.50
CA ALA A 366 13.03 -2.40 -1.54
C ALA A 366 12.92 -3.71 -2.36
N ILE A 367 11.82 -4.46 -2.22
CA ILE A 367 11.52 -5.64 -3.04
C ILE A 367 11.42 -5.27 -4.53
N ALA A 368 10.63 -4.25 -4.87
CA ALA A 368 10.44 -3.80 -6.24
C ALA A 368 11.77 -3.41 -6.92
N ARG A 369 12.66 -2.79 -6.15
CA ARG A 369 13.98 -2.40 -6.61
C ARG A 369 14.88 -3.61 -6.84
N THR A 370 14.98 -4.54 -5.89
CA THR A 370 15.90 -5.69 -5.99
C THR A 370 15.47 -6.74 -7.01
N GLU A 371 14.18 -6.79 -7.39
CA GLU A 371 13.71 -7.59 -8.53
C GLU A 371 14.47 -7.22 -9.81
N LYS A 372 14.82 -5.94 -10.00
CA LYS A 372 15.52 -5.42 -11.18
C LYS A 372 17.04 -5.61 -11.15
N TYR A 373 17.62 -5.93 -10.01
CA TYR A 373 19.08 -5.99 -9.85
C TYR A 373 19.71 -7.14 -10.64
N THR A 374 21.01 -7.10 -10.87
CA THR A 374 21.79 -8.29 -11.28
C THR A 374 22.05 -9.20 -10.07
N HIS A 375 22.77 -10.32 -10.28
CA HIS A 375 23.22 -11.15 -9.17
C HIS A 375 24.22 -10.38 -8.29
N GLU A 376 25.14 -9.67 -8.94
CA GLU A 376 26.25 -8.95 -8.32
C GLU A 376 25.78 -7.71 -7.56
N GLU A 377 24.81 -6.95 -8.11
CA GLU A 377 24.21 -5.79 -7.43
C GLU A 377 23.49 -6.20 -6.15
N LEU A 378 22.70 -7.28 -6.19
CA LEU A 378 22.03 -7.79 -5.00
C LEU A 378 23.01 -8.40 -4.00
N ALA A 379 24.10 -9.02 -4.48
CA ALA A 379 25.16 -9.51 -3.62
C ALA A 379 25.82 -8.37 -2.84
N ALA A 380 26.17 -7.25 -3.52
CA ALA A 380 26.76 -6.08 -2.88
C ALA A 380 25.83 -5.47 -1.81
N GLU A 381 24.53 -5.32 -2.09
CA GLU A 381 23.57 -4.80 -1.11
C GLU A 381 23.45 -5.74 0.12
N ARG A 382 23.47 -7.06 -0.09
CA ARG A 382 23.46 -8.02 1.03
C ARG A 382 24.72 -8.00 1.88
N VAL A 383 25.88 -7.68 1.29
CA VAL A 383 27.11 -7.46 2.07
C VAL A 383 26.92 -6.28 3.03
N GLU A 384 26.38 -5.17 2.56
CA GLU A 384 26.09 -3.99 3.40
C GLU A 384 25.08 -4.32 4.50
N ILE A 385 23.99 -5.03 4.16
CA ILE A 385 23.00 -5.49 5.14
C ILE A 385 23.65 -6.38 6.20
N ALA A 386 24.51 -7.32 5.78
CA ALA A 386 25.17 -8.23 6.70
C ALA A 386 26.13 -7.51 7.66
N GLN A 387 26.90 -6.54 7.15
CA GLN A 387 27.78 -5.69 7.96
C GLN A 387 26.98 -4.82 8.95
N ASN A 388 25.84 -4.28 8.53
CA ASN A 388 24.96 -3.50 9.40
C ASN A 388 24.31 -4.36 10.48
N ASN A 389 23.86 -5.57 10.14
CA ASN A 389 23.35 -6.55 11.10
C ASN A 389 24.43 -6.96 12.12
N TRP A 390 25.68 -7.13 11.68
CA TRP A 390 26.81 -7.36 12.58
C TRP A 390 27.01 -6.18 13.53
N LYS A 391 27.15 -4.95 13.02
CA LYS A 391 27.35 -3.75 13.85
C LYS A 391 26.22 -3.54 14.87
N LEU A 392 24.98 -3.84 14.48
CA LEU A 392 23.81 -3.71 15.36
C LEU A 392 23.83 -4.70 16.53
N SER A 393 24.25 -5.93 16.28
CA SER A 393 24.19 -7.02 17.28
C SER A 393 25.50 -7.25 18.05
N MET A 394 26.62 -6.88 17.45
CA MET A 394 27.99 -7.15 17.92
C MET A 394 28.74 -5.84 18.16
N SER A 395 28.09 -4.86 18.78
CA SER A 395 28.70 -3.56 19.06
C SER A 395 29.97 -3.73 19.91
N GLY A 396 31.11 -3.25 19.40
CA GLY A 396 32.41 -3.38 20.05
C GLY A 396 33.15 -4.70 19.80
N ILE A 397 32.57 -5.64 19.04
CA ILE A 397 33.24 -6.89 18.64
C ILE A 397 33.66 -6.80 17.17
N ASN A 398 34.97 -6.84 16.94
CA ASN A 398 35.53 -6.85 15.59
C ASN A 398 35.13 -8.14 14.86
N SER A 399 34.67 -7.99 13.61
CA SER A 399 34.50 -9.12 12.68
C SER A 399 35.68 -9.25 11.74
N GLN A 400 35.86 -10.45 11.24
CA GLN A 400 36.54 -10.73 9.98
C GLN A 400 35.49 -11.13 8.94
N SER A 401 35.82 -11.00 7.66
CA SER A 401 34.93 -11.40 6.56
C SER A 401 35.70 -12.00 5.39
N VAL A 402 35.07 -12.95 4.69
CA VAL A 402 35.60 -13.58 3.48
C VAL A 402 34.49 -13.66 2.45
N GLU A 403 34.80 -13.37 1.19
CA GLU A 403 33.89 -13.56 0.07
C GLU A 403 34.24 -14.81 -0.73
N THR A 404 33.20 -15.45 -1.24
CA THR A 404 33.27 -16.59 -2.17
C THR A 404 32.30 -16.32 -3.33
N ASP A 405 32.16 -17.26 -4.26
CA ASP A 405 31.26 -17.08 -5.40
C ASP A 405 29.80 -16.92 -4.94
N ASN A 406 29.35 -17.78 -4.00
CA ASN A 406 27.97 -17.84 -3.55
C ASN A 406 27.74 -17.24 -2.15
N PHE A 407 28.80 -16.92 -1.39
CA PHE A 407 28.66 -16.48 0.00
C PHE A 407 29.46 -15.25 0.37
N TYR A 408 28.88 -14.46 1.28
CA TYR A 408 29.59 -13.51 2.13
C TYR A 408 29.67 -14.09 3.55
N ILE A 409 30.87 -14.39 4.01
CA ILE A 409 31.12 -14.98 5.33
C ILE A 409 31.54 -13.89 6.29
N ILE A 410 30.93 -13.82 7.47
CA ILE A 410 31.28 -12.85 8.51
C ILE A 410 31.21 -13.49 9.90
N GLY A 411 32.16 -13.16 10.78
CA GLY A 411 32.18 -13.73 12.12
C GLY A 411 33.26 -13.16 13.02
N SER A 412 33.27 -13.58 14.29
CA SER A 412 34.28 -13.21 15.29
C SER A 412 35.51 -14.14 15.28
N LEU A 413 35.59 -15.06 14.32
CA LEU A 413 36.71 -15.98 14.13
C LEU A 413 37.84 -15.34 13.33
N THR A 414 38.99 -16.01 13.28
CA THR A 414 40.12 -15.57 12.44
C THR A 414 39.76 -15.69 10.95
N GLU A 415 40.39 -14.85 10.12
CA GLU A 415 40.19 -14.86 8.67
C GLU A 415 40.46 -16.25 8.06
N SER A 416 41.50 -16.95 8.52
CA SER A 416 41.83 -18.31 8.08
C SER A 416 40.71 -19.32 8.37
N GLN A 417 40.10 -19.24 9.56
CA GLN A 417 38.94 -20.08 9.90
C GLN A 417 37.72 -19.75 9.04
N LEU A 418 37.44 -18.47 8.81
CA LEU A 418 36.32 -18.06 7.96
C LEU A 418 36.54 -18.48 6.50
N LYS A 419 37.78 -18.45 6.00
CA LYS A 419 38.13 -18.95 4.68
C LYS A 419 37.86 -20.45 4.55
N LYS A 420 38.29 -21.26 5.54
CA LYS A 420 37.98 -22.71 5.60
C LYS A 420 36.46 -22.95 5.58
N PHE A 421 35.69 -22.19 6.36
CA PHE A 421 34.23 -22.31 6.36
C PHE A 421 33.58 -21.87 5.05
N GLY A 422 34.12 -20.86 4.36
CA GLY A 422 33.67 -20.47 3.03
C GLY A 422 33.86 -21.59 2.00
N GLU A 423 35.04 -22.19 1.96
CA GLU A 423 35.34 -23.34 1.09
C GLU A 423 34.43 -24.54 1.38
N GLN A 424 34.17 -24.83 2.67
CA GLN A 424 33.22 -25.86 3.07
C GLN A 424 31.78 -25.53 2.64
N ALA A 425 31.34 -24.26 2.80
CA ALA A 425 30.02 -23.83 2.39
C ALA A 425 29.79 -23.98 0.88
N GLU A 426 30.80 -23.69 0.05
CA GLU A 426 30.75 -23.94 -1.40
C GLU A 426 30.64 -25.43 -1.74
N ALA A 427 31.43 -26.28 -1.08
CA ALA A 427 31.35 -27.72 -1.26
C ALA A 427 29.97 -28.28 -0.85
N VAL A 428 29.40 -27.79 0.26
CA VAL A 428 28.07 -28.15 0.74
C VAL A 428 26.97 -27.63 -0.20
N MET A 429 27.07 -26.39 -0.69
CA MET A 429 26.18 -25.81 -1.69
C MET A 429 26.09 -26.70 -2.93
N GLY A 430 27.23 -27.17 -3.44
CA GLY A 430 27.28 -28.08 -4.57
C GLY A 430 26.56 -29.42 -4.33
N LYS A 431 26.59 -29.96 -3.10
CA LYS A 431 25.83 -31.16 -2.71
C LYS A 431 24.34 -30.86 -2.57
N VAL A 432 23.99 -29.71 -1.99
CA VAL A 432 22.60 -29.24 -1.84
C VAL A 432 21.94 -29.04 -3.20
N GLN A 433 22.60 -28.40 -4.17
CA GLN A 433 22.11 -28.25 -5.54
C GLN A 433 21.79 -29.60 -6.20
N VAL A 434 22.66 -30.60 -6.03
CA VAL A 434 22.43 -31.96 -6.55
C VAL A 434 21.21 -32.61 -5.87
N ALA A 435 21.09 -32.50 -4.55
CA ALA A 435 19.95 -33.04 -3.81
C ALA A 435 18.62 -32.37 -4.18
N LEU A 436 18.66 -31.09 -4.54
CA LEU A 436 17.52 -30.30 -5.01
C LEU A 436 17.25 -30.44 -6.52
N LYS A 437 18.14 -31.11 -7.26
CA LYS A 437 18.11 -31.21 -8.73
C LYS A 437 18.13 -29.84 -9.43
N VAL A 438 18.87 -28.89 -8.86
CA VAL A 438 19.10 -27.56 -9.43
C VAL A 438 20.43 -27.54 -10.17
N SER A 439 20.47 -26.90 -11.35
CA SER A 439 21.71 -26.78 -12.13
C SER A 439 22.78 -25.98 -11.36
N LYS A 440 24.03 -26.44 -11.42
CA LYS A 440 25.20 -25.70 -10.91
C LYS A 440 25.61 -24.51 -11.79
N SER A 441 25.06 -24.42 -13.00
CA SER A 441 25.38 -23.34 -13.95
C SER A 441 24.74 -22.00 -13.58
N LYS A 442 23.88 -21.97 -12.56
CA LYS A 442 23.25 -20.77 -12.03
C LYS A 442 23.41 -20.77 -10.50
N PRO A 443 23.54 -19.60 -9.88
CA PRO A 443 23.56 -19.51 -8.43
C PRO A 443 22.24 -20.06 -7.87
N LEU A 444 22.30 -20.74 -6.71
CA LEU A 444 21.13 -21.38 -6.10
C LEU A 444 20.02 -20.35 -5.77
N ILE A 445 20.44 -19.15 -5.36
CA ILE A 445 19.59 -17.97 -5.22
C ILE A 445 20.27 -16.76 -5.88
N LYS A 446 19.49 -15.77 -6.31
CA LYS A 446 20.01 -14.48 -6.78
C LYS A 446 20.60 -13.70 -5.59
N GLY A 447 21.75 -13.07 -5.80
CA GLY A 447 22.57 -12.48 -4.75
C GLY A 447 23.24 -13.55 -3.87
N ARG A 448 24.43 -13.25 -3.36
CA ARG A 448 25.12 -14.12 -2.40
C ARG A 448 24.29 -14.34 -1.13
N ILE A 449 24.54 -15.46 -0.45
CA ILE A 449 24.02 -15.75 0.90
C ILE A 449 25.03 -15.21 1.92
N SER A 450 24.56 -14.48 2.92
CA SER A 450 25.40 -14.09 4.05
C SER A 450 25.41 -15.20 5.12
N LEU A 451 26.58 -15.67 5.54
CA LEU A 451 26.71 -16.64 6.62
C LEU A 451 27.42 -16.01 7.82
N PHE A 452 26.70 -15.91 8.92
CA PHE A 452 27.21 -15.42 10.20
C PHE A 452 27.72 -16.58 11.05
N PHE A 453 29.00 -16.53 11.43
CA PHE A 453 29.62 -17.53 12.29
C PHE A 453 29.92 -16.95 13.67
N PHE A 454 29.25 -17.49 14.68
CA PHE A 454 29.42 -17.10 16.08
C PHE A 454 30.21 -18.17 16.82
N ASN A 455 31.25 -17.77 17.53
CA ASN A 455 32.01 -18.67 18.39
C ASN A 455 31.30 -18.93 19.74
N GLN A 456 30.48 -17.97 20.20
CA GLN A 456 29.79 -18.06 21.50
C GLN A 456 28.27 -18.10 21.34
N ARG A 457 27.63 -18.90 22.21
CA ARG A 457 26.16 -18.98 22.30
C ARG A 457 25.54 -17.64 22.68
N TYR A 458 26.23 -16.84 23.49
CA TYR A 458 25.80 -15.51 23.88
C TYR A 458 25.64 -14.63 22.63
N ASP A 459 26.70 -14.45 21.85
CA ASP A 459 26.69 -13.68 20.60
C ASP A 459 25.59 -14.15 19.64
N TYR A 460 25.45 -15.47 19.44
CA TYR A 460 24.39 -16.00 18.60
C TYR A 460 22.99 -15.64 19.11
N SER A 461 22.78 -15.58 20.43
CA SER A 461 21.51 -15.15 21.04
C SER A 461 21.27 -13.66 20.88
N GLU A 462 22.31 -12.84 21.09
CA GLU A 462 22.26 -11.38 20.90
C GLU A 462 21.94 -11.01 19.45
N PHE A 463 22.45 -11.76 18.47
CA PHE A 463 22.05 -11.58 17.07
C PHE A 463 20.53 -11.72 16.88
N GLY A 464 19.92 -12.78 17.44
CA GLY A 464 18.47 -12.95 17.38
C GLY A 464 17.70 -11.84 18.11
N GLN A 465 18.22 -11.38 19.25
CA GLN A 465 17.58 -10.32 20.03
C GLN A 465 17.63 -8.97 19.30
N MET A 466 18.78 -8.60 18.73
CA MET A 466 19.01 -7.27 18.15
C MET A 466 18.57 -7.18 16.69
N VAL A 467 18.88 -8.18 15.86
CA VAL A 467 18.56 -8.20 14.42
C VAL A 467 17.15 -8.74 14.19
N GLU A 468 16.80 -9.85 14.84
CA GLU A 468 15.52 -10.53 14.60
C GLU A 468 14.42 -10.15 15.58
N LYS A 469 14.74 -9.37 16.62
CA LYS A 469 13.80 -8.93 17.66
C LYS A 469 13.05 -10.08 18.32
N ARG A 470 13.72 -11.23 18.49
CA ARG A 470 13.15 -12.42 19.13
C ARG A 470 14.20 -13.22 19.88
N PRO A 471 13.83 -13.90 20.98
CA PRO A 471 14.72 -14.87 21.59
C PRO A 471 14.93 -16.07 20.66
N LEU A 472 16.13 -16.64 20.70
CA LEU A 472 16.45 -17.88 20.00
C LEU A 472 16.41 -19.06 20.98
N PRO A 473 15.79 -20.20 20.60
CA PRO A 473 15.82 -21.40 21.42
C PRO A 473 17.25 -21.87 21.75
N ARG A 474 17.42 -22.50 22.92
CA ARG A 474 18.75 -22.86 23.46
C ARG A 474 19.40 -24.02 22.70
N GLU A 475 18.56 -24.92 22.20
CA GLU A 475 18.91 -26.12 21.44
C GLU A 475 19.34 -25.80 20.01
N TRP A 476 18.98 -24.62 19.49
CA TRP A 476 19.36 -24.23 18.13
C TRP A 476 20.87 -24.04 17.99
N ARG A 477 21.37 -24.46 16.83
CA ARG A 477 22.77 -24.31 16.40
C ARG A 477 22.89 -23.50 15.11
N GLY A 478 21.78 -23.31 14.41
CA GLY A 478 21.69 -22.47 13.23
C GLY A 478 20.24 -22.08 13.01
N HIS A 479 20.04 -20.93 12.37
CA HIS A 479 18.76 -20.57 11.78
C HIS A 479 19.00 -19.74 10.52
N PHE A 480 18.01 -19.77 9.64
CA PHE A 480 18.08 -19.08 8.37
C PHE A 480 16.92 -18.13 8.21
N ARG A 481 17.15 -17.14 7.36
CA ARG A 481 16.14 -16.22 6.91
C ARG A 481 16.38 -15.92 5.44
N TYR A 482 15.29 -15.93 4.69
CA TYR A 482 15.27 -15.44 3.34
C TYR A 482 14.10 -14.48 3.18
N ASP A 483 14.41 -13.35 2.56
CA ASP A 483 13.51 -12.59 1.75
C ASP A 483 14.26 -12.14 0.48
N ILE A 484 13.62 -11.37 -0.38
CA ILE A 484 14.26 -10.98 -1.64
C ILE A 484 15.46 -10.04 -1.43
N ILE A 485 15.44 -9.21 -0.38
CA ILE A 485 16.46 -8.18 -0.11
C ILE A 485 17.61 -8.75 0.72
N ASP A 486 17.33 -9.70 1.61
CA ASP A 486 18.28 -10.28 2.56
C ASP A 486 18.15 -11.81 2.61
N ALA A 487 19.27 -12.50 2.56
CA ALA A 487 19.33 -13.96 2.63
C ALA A 487 20.53 -14.36 3.48
N TYR A 488 20.26 -14.85 4.69
CA TYR A 488 21.34 -15.24 5.59
C TYR A 488 21.07 -16.52 6.38
N GLY A 489 22.17 -17.17 6.73
CA GLY A 489 22.24 -18.19 7.78
C GLY A 489 23.06 -17.67 8.94
N ALA A 490 22.56 -17.83 10.17
CA ALA A 490 23.28 -17.51 11.40
C ALA A 490 23.57 -18.81 12.14
N LEU A 491 24.84 -19.07 12.43
CA LEU A 491 25.34 -20.37 12.89
C LEU A 491 26.22 -20.20 14.13
N LEU A 492 26.00 -21.07 15.11
CA LEU A 492 26.90 -21.27 16.23
C LEU A 492 27.93 -22.34 15.85
N VAL A 493 29.20 -21.98 15.83
CA VAL A 493 30.30 -22.91 15.51
C VAL A 493 30.32 -24.04 16.54
N PRO A 494 30.22 -25.31 16.11
CA PRO A 494 30.31 -26.45 17.03
C PRO A 494 31.73 -26.57 17.58
N ARG A 495 31.86 -27.04 18.83
CA ARG A 495 33.17 -27.22 19.50
C ARG A 495 33.98 -28.44 18.99
N GLY A 496 33.62 -29.02 17.84
CA GLY A 496 34.28 -30.14 17.18
C GLY A 496 34.17 -30.03 15.65
N GLU A 497 35.12 -30.61 14.92
CA GLU A 497 35.33 -30.31 13.49
C GLU A 497 34.25 -30.89 12.53
N ASP A 498 33.54 -31.97 12.90
CA ASP A 498 32.73 -32.76 11.96
C ASP A 498 31.22 -32.43 11.89
N VAL A 499 30.78 -31.26 12.38
CA VAL A 499 29.34 -30.93 12.52
C VAL A 499 28.90 -29.68 11.74
N ILE A 500 29.84 -28.89 11.20
CA ILE A 500 29.49 -27.61 10.57
C ILE A 500 28.76 -27.79 9.23
N ASP A 501 29.16 -28.79 8.43
CA ASP A 501 28.56 -29.09 7.12
C ASP A 501 27.04 -29.30 7.23
N GLY A 502 26.58 -30.03 8.25
CA GLY A 502 25.16 -30.32 8.46
C GLY A 502 24.36 -29.06 8.80
N ILE A 503 24.92 -28.17 9.62
CA ILE A 503 24.29 -26.89 9.96
C ILE A 503 24.24 -25.98 8.73
N VAL A 504 25.34 -25.88 7.97
CA VAL A 504 25.43 -25.08 6.75
C VAL A 504 24.44 -25.60 5.69
N ALA A 505 24.36 -26.92 5.51
CA ALA A 505 23.41 -27.55 4.60
C ALA A 505 21.96 -27.21 4.95
N GLU A 506 21.60 -27.24 6.23
CA GLU A 506 20.28 -26.85 6.71
C GLU A 506 19.99 -25.37 6.39
N GLN A 507 20.96 -24.47 6.58
CA GLN A 507 20.76 -23.05 6.27
C GLN A 507 20.55 -22.82 4.77
N ILE A 508 21.42 -23.37 3.93
CA ILE A 508 21.34 -23.22 2.47
C ILE A 508 20.02 -23.77 1.94
N ALA A 509 19.66 -24.99 2.34
CA ALA A 509 18.43 -25.64 1.87
C ALA A 509 17.17 -24.91 2.38
N GLY A 510 17.20 -24.38 3.60
CA GLY A 510 16.11 -23.58 4.16
C GLY A 510 15.91 -22.25 3.45
N ILE A 511 17.00 -21.54 3.16
CA ILE A 511 16.99 -20.30 2.36
C ILE A 511 16.42 -20.58 0.97
N TYR A 512 16.88 -21.65 0.31
CA TYR A 512 16.32 -22.04 -0.98
C TYR A 512 14.82 -22.35 -0.88
N ALA A 513 14.38 -23.11 0.12
CA ALA A 513 12.98 -23.43 0.31
C ALA A 513 12.10 -22.18 0.49
N GLN A 514 12.58 -21.18 1.24
CA GLN A 514 11.91 -19.89 1.40
C GLN A 514 11.98 -19.02 0.13
N SER A 515 12.99 -19.23 -0.72
CA SER A 515 13.08 -18.55 -2.02
C SER A 515 12.10 -19.05 -3.07
N LEU A 516 11.47 -20.20 -2.84
CA LEU A 516 10.45 -20.73 -3.75
C LEU A 516 9.19 -19.87 -3.77
N GLY A 517 8.92 -19.06 -2.74
CA GLY A 517 7.73 -18.22 -2.62
C GLY A 517 7.30 -18.04 -1.17
N VAL A 518 6.05 -17.61 -0.94
CA VAL A 518 5.48 -17.53 0.42
C VAL A 518 5.12 -18.95 0.87
N VAL A 519 6.05 -19.60 1.57
CA VAL A 519 5.88 -20.98 2.08
C VAL A 519 5.71 -21.01 3.60
N PRO A 520 4.94 -21.98 4.14
CA PRO A 520 4.85 -22.19 5.58
C PRO A 520 6.20 -22.56 6.20
N ARG A 521 6.43 -22.11 7.43
CA ARG A 521 7.67 -22.40 8.17
C ARG A 521 7.94 -23.89 8.35
N TRP A 522 6.91 -24.70 8.59
CA TRP A 522 7.08 -26.15 8.68
C TRP A 522 7.62 -26.73 7.36
N PHE A 523 7.19 -26.21 6.22
CA PHE A 523 7.65 -26.68 4.91
C PHE A 523 9.12 -26.33 4.68
N SER A 524 9.50 -25.07 4.92
CA SER A 524 10.90 -24.65 4.75
C SER A 524 11.85 -25.36 5.72
N ASN A 525 11.47 -25.51 6.99
CA ASN A 525 12.28 -26.20 7.99
C ASN A 525 12.37 -27.71 7.72
N GLY A 526 11.25 -28.34 7.33
CA GLY A 526 11.24 -29.74 6.95
C GLY A 526 12.13 -30.01 5.74
N MET A 527 12.00 -29.20 4.69
CA MET A 527 12.85 -29.30 3.50
C MET A 527 14.33 -29.09 3.82
N ALA A 528 14.65 -28.09 4.65
CA ALA A 528 16.01 -27.85 5.12
C ALA A 528 16.63 -29.11 5.76
N ARG A 529 15.91 -29.73 6.68
CA ARG A 529 16.35 -30.95 7.38
C ARG A 529 16.44 -32.17 6.47
N VAL A 530 15.48 -32.35 5.56
CA VAL A 530 15.50 -33.47 4.61
C VAL A 530 16.72 -33.38 3.69
N ILE A 531 17.01 -32.19 3.17
CA ILE A 531 18.16 -31.98 2.30
C ILE A 531 19.48 -32.12 3.09
N ALA A 532 19.58 -31.52 4.28
CA ALA A 532 20.73 -31.71 5.15
C ALA A 532 21.01 -33.19 5.44
N ALA A 533 19.95 -33.97 5.72
CA ALA A 533 20.05 -35.41 5.97
C ALA A 533 20.53 -36.22 4.75
N ARG A 534 20.20 -35.77 3.54
CA ARG A 534 20.65 -36.41 2.29
C ARG A 534 22.10 -36.11 1.98
N VAL A 535 22.59 -34.91 2.31
CA VAL A 535 23.93 -34.44 1.90
C VAL A 535 25.01 -34.63 2.97
N VAL A 536 24.64 -34.71 4.26
CA VAL A 536 25.59 -34.88 5.39
C VAL A 536 25.19 -36.09 6.25
N LYS A 537 25.42 -37.30 5.74
CA LYS A 537 25.01 -38.55 6.41
C LYS A 537 25.76 -38.87 7.72
N ALA A 538 26.97 -38.31 7.87
CA ALA A 538 27.83 -38.56 9.02
C ALA A 538 27.45 -37.75 10.27
N ASP A 539 26.61 -36.71 10.13
CA ASP A 539 26.21 -35.88 11.27
C ASP A 539 25.28 -36.67 12.21
N THR A 540 25.74 -36.90 13.44
CA THR A 540 25.01 -37.67 14.45
C THR A 540 23.70 -37.00 14.88
N ARG A 541 23.63 -35.67 14.88
CA ARG A 541 22.38 -34.93 15.21
C ARG A 541 21.29 -35.23 14.20
N ILE A 542 21.67 -35.31 12.91
CA ILE A 542 20.78 -35.66 11.82
C ILE A 542 20.27 -37.10 11.98
N GLN A 543 21.15 -38.03 12.36
CA GLN A 543 20.76 -39.41 12.63
C GLN A 543 19.75 -39.50 13.79
N ASP A 544 19.89 -38.65 14.79
CA ASP A 544 18.98 -38.60 15.94
C ASP A 544 17.61 -37.99 15.59
N TRP A 545 17.51 -37.12 14.58
CA TRP A 545 16.21 -36.59 14.14
C TRP A 545 15.23 -37.71 13.82
N LYS A 546 15.67 -38.70 13.01
CA LYS A 546 14.82 -39.83 12.62
C LYS A 546 14.41 -40.69 13.82
N LYS A 547 15.30 -40.87 14.79
CA LYS A 547 15.01 -41.64 16.03
C LYS A 547 13.98 -40.94 16.90
N ASN A 548 13.99 -39.61 16.90
CA ASN A 548 13.16 -38.79 17.79
C ASN A 548 11.79 -38.40 17.21
N VAL A 549 11.50 -38.70 15.93
CA VAL A 549 10.19 -38.42 15.31
C VAL A 549 9.05 -39.03 16.11
N ALA A 550 9.17 -40.29 16.55
CA ALA A 550 8.12 -40.97 17.30
C ALA A 550 7.83 -40.30 18.66
N SER A 551 8.88 -39.80 19.33
CA SER A 551 8.74 -39.07 20.60
C SER A 551 8.06 -37.71 20.40
N ALA A 552 8.39 -36.99 19.33
CA ALA A 552 7.71 -35.75 18.98
C ALA A 552 6.24 -36.00 18.59
N ALA A 553 5.97 -37.09 17.86
CA ALA A 553 4.62 -37.46 17.42
C ALA A 553 3.70 -37.79 18.61
N ALA A 554 4.22 -38.43 19.65
CA ALA A 554 3.45 -38.75 20.86
C ALA A 554 2.90 -37.51 21.59
N LYS A 555 3.41 -36.30 21.30
CA LYS A 555 2.94 -35.03 21.86
C LYS A 555 1.84 -34.37 21.03
N MET A 556 1.52 -34.90 19.86
CA MET A 556 0.47 -34.39 19.00
C MET A 556 -0.87 -35.02 19.37
N THR A 557 -1.92 -34.19 19.41
CA THR A 557 -3.31 -34.63 19.53
C THR A 557 -3.93 -34.87 18.14
N LYS A 558 -3.52 -34.10 17.13
CA LYS A 558 -3.94 -34.25 15.74
C LYS A 558 -2.76 -34.31 14.78
N PRO A 559 -2.89 -35.01 13.63
CA PRO A 559 -1.84 -35.09 12.61
C PRO A 559 -1.30 -33.74 12.11
N ASP A 560 -2.11 -32.68 12.20
CA ASP A 560 -1.79 -31.34 11.70
C ASP A 560 -1.39 -30.34 12.80
N ASP A 561 -1.12 -30.79 14.03
CA ASP A 561 -0.77 -29.90 15.14
C ASP A 561 0.52 -29.08 14.88
N PHE A 562 1.48 -29.62 14.12
CA PHE A 562 2.68 -28.91 13.70
C PHE A 562 2.43 -27.88 12.57
N ILE A 563 1.37 -28.07 11.78
CA ILE A 563 0.93 -27.14 10.72
C ILE A 563 0.17 -25.99 11.36
N THR A 564 -0.73 -26.30 12.31
CA THR A 564 -1.58 -25.33 13.01
C THR A 564 -0.86 -24.57 14.13
N GLY A 565 0.37 -24.98 14.47
CA GLY A 565 1.21 -24.34 15.48
C GLY A 565 0.90 -24.76 16.93
N LYS A 566 0.05 -25.76 17.13
CA LYS A 566 -0.21 -26.38 18.45
C LYS A 566 0.97 -27.17 18.97
N LEU A 567 1.76 -27.74 18.06
CA LEU A 567 3.09 -28.25 18.36
C LEU A 567 4.11 -27.19 17.93
N GLY A 568 5.03 -26.83 18.84
CA GLY A 568 6.07 -25.82 18.59
C GLY A 568 7.49 -26.36 18.73
N GLY A 569 8.46 -25.47 18.52
CA GLY A 569 9.87 -25.73 18.82
C GLY A 569 10.52 -26.87 18.01
N GLU A 570 11.40 -27.61 18.67
CA GLU A 570 12.15 -28.72 18.07
C GLU A 570 11.23 -29.89 17.68
N ASP A 571 10.22 -30.21 18.49
CA ASP A 571 9.27 -31.28 18.20
C ASP A 571 8.53 -31.04 16.87
N ALA A 572 8.02 -29.82 16.66
CA ALA A 572 7.39 -29.44 15.41
C ALA A 572 8.34 -29.53 14.21
N SER A 573 9.62 -29.23 14.41
CA SER A 573 10.64 -29.30 13.36
C SER A 573 11.01 -30.74 12.99
N LEU A 574 11.00 -31.67 13.96
CA LEU A 574 11.18 -33.11 13.72
C LEU A 574 10.00 -33.71 12.94
N ILE A 575 8.78 -33.31 13.30
CA ILE A 575 7.58 -33.72 12.59
C ILE A 575 7.56 -33.17 11.17
N ALA A 576 7.89 -31.89 10.99
CA ALA A 576 8.01 -31.28 9.68
C ALA A 576 9.06 -31.98 8.80
N TYR A 577 10.20 -32.39 9.38
CA TYR A 577 11.19 -33.22 8.68
C TYR A 577 10.59 -34.53 8.18
N SER A 578 9.88 -35.27 9.03
CA SER A 578 9.25 -36.54 8.65
C SER A 578 8.18 -36.35 7.57
N TYR A 579 7.33 -35.34 7.71
CA TYR A 579 6.26 -35.07 6.75
C TYR A 579 6.81 -34.62 5.39
N VAL A 580 7.79 -33.72 5.37
CA VAL A 580 8.41 -33.30 4.11
C VAL A 580 9.19 -34.45 3.46
N ASP A 581 9.83 -35.33 4.23
CA ASP A 581 10.46 -36.53 3.66
C ASP A 581 9.43 -37.41 2.97
N PHE A 582 8.25 -37.62 3.58
CA PHE A 582 7.12 -38.29 2.96
C PHE A 582 6.69 -37.64 1.64
N LEU A 583 6.54 -36.31 1.61
CA LEU A 583 6.19 -35.58 0.38
C LEU A 583 7.25 -35.78 -0.72
N MET A 584 8.53 -35.73 -0.34
CA MET A 584 9.66 -35.87 -1.26
C MET A 584 9.88 -37.31 -1.76
N LYS A 585 9.16 -38.32 -1.24
CA LYS A 585 9.18 -39.70 -1.79
C LYS A 585 8.62 -39.76 -3.21
N ASN A 586 7.75 -38.82 -3.60
CA ASN A 586 7.27 -38.68 -4.97
C ASN A 586 7.97 -37.48 -5.66
N PRO A 587 9.10 -37.70 -6.36
CA PRO A 587 9.89 -36.61 -6.91
C PRO A 587 9.16 -35.82 -8.00
N GLN A 588 8.23 -36.44 -8.72
CA GLN A 588 7.43 -35.77 -9.75
C GLN A 588 6.47 -34.75 -9.11
N ARG A 589 5.71 -35.17 -8.09
CA ARG A 589 4.80 -34.26 -7.35
C ARG A 589 5.56 -33.15 -6.65
N PHE A 590 6.68 -33.48 -5.99
CA PHE A 590 7.48 -32.48 -5.31
C PHE A 590 8.08 -31.46 -6.28
N SER A 591 8.60 -31.91 -7.43
CA SER A 591 9.10 -30.99 -8.46
C SER A 591 7.99 -30.12 -9.07
N ALA A 592 6.77 -30.64 -9.20
CA ALA A 592 5.63 -29.86 -9.65
C ALA A 592 5.25 -28.78 -8.63
N LEU A 593 5.28 -29.11 -7.33
CA LEU A 593 5.02 -28.16 -6.25
C LEU A 593 6.06 -27.03 -6.27
N THR A 594 7.36 -27.36 -6.25
CA THR A 594 8.42 -26.33 -6.21
C THR A 594 8.39 -25.43 -7.45
N LYS A 595 8.12 -25.99 -8.63
CA LYS A 595 7.97 -25.21 -9.88
C LYS A 595 6.75 -24.29 -9.85
N ALA A 596 5.61 -24.75 -9.33
CA ALA A 596 4.42 -23.92 -9.19
C ALA A 596 4.66 -22.74 -8.23
N LEU A 597 5.33 -22.99 -7.10
CA LEU A 597 5.72 -21.94 -6.15
C LEU A 597 6.64 -20.90 -6.80
N GLN A 598 7.68 -21.36 -7.51
CA GLN A 598 8.61 -20.48 -8.23
C GLN A 598 7.91 -19.60 -9.28
N ASN A 599 6.81 -20.09 -9.85
CA ASN A 599 5.98 -19.34 -10.79
C ASN A 599 4.95 -18.43 -10.10
N GLY A 600 5.02 -18.25 -8.78
CA GLY A 600 4.19 -17.33 -8.01
C GLY A 600 2.87 -17.92 -7.49
N ALA A 601 2.64 -19.23 -7.60
CA ALA A 601 1.41 -19.83 -7.09
C ALA A 601 1.35 -19.77 -5.55
N LYS A 602 0.16 -19.50 -5.00
CA LYS A 602 -0.08 -19.59 -3.54
C LYS A 602 0.18 -21.02 -3.07
N PHE A 603 0.84 -21.17 -1.92
CA PHE A 603 1.29 -22.47 -1.42
C PHE A 603 0.17 -23.51 -1.33
N ASP A 604 -0.95 -23.18 -0.70
CA ASP A 604 -2.05 -24.13 -0.52
C ASP A 604 -2.69 -24.56 -1.85
N VAL A 605 -2.76 -23.65 -2.82
CA VAL A 605 -3.27 -23.94 -4.17
C VAL A 605 -2.32 -24.87 -4.92
N ALA A 606 -1.03 -24.54 -4.92
CA ALA A 606 -0.01 -25.37 -5.55
C ALA A 606 0.10 -26.76 -4.89
N PHE A 607 0.00 -26.81 -3.56
CA PHE A 607 0.02 -28.05 -2.80
C PHE A 607 -1.20 -28.93 -3.13
N ALA A 608 -2.41 -28.38 -3.08
CA ALA A 608 -3.63 -29.12 -3.41
C ALA A 608 -3.62 -29.62 -4.86
N ALA A 609 -3.15 -28.81 -5.81
CA ALA A 609 -3.02 -29.22 -7.21
C ALA A 609 -2.04 -30.40 -7.41
N THR A 610 -1.04 -30.55 -6.53
CA THR A 610 0.04 -31.54 -6.70
C THR A 610 -0.15 -32.80 -5.85
N TYR A 611 -0.71 -32.66 -4.65
CA TYR A 611 -0.94 -33.77 -3.72
C TYR A 611 -2.41 -34.18 -3.60
N GLY A 612 -3.34 -33.43 -4.19
CA GLY A 612 -4.76 -33.76 -4.31
C GLY A 612 -5.66 -33.19 -3.21
N ASP A 613 -5.09 -32.65 -2.13
CA ASP A 613 -5.85 -32.00 -1.06
C ASP A 613 -4.96 -31.05 -0.24
N THR A 614 -5.51 -30.40 0.78
CA THR A 614 -4.79 -29.44 1.64
C THR A 614 -3.65 -30.11 2.44
N PRO A 615 -2.62 -29.34 2.87
CA PRO A 615 -1.55 -29.86 3.71
C PRO A 615 -2.02 -30.61 4.96
N ASN A 616 -3.09 -30.13 5.61
CA ASN A 616 -3.66 -30.76 6.80
C ASN A 616 -4.25 -32.14 6.51
N LYS A 617 -5.01 -32.29 5.43
CA LYS A 617 -5.61 -33.58 5.08
C LYS A 617 -4.59 -34.58 4.53
N VAL A 618 -3.56 -34.11 3.83
CA VAL A 618 -2.45 -34.99 3.42
C VAL A 618 -1.63 -35.44 4.63
N ALA A 619 -1.58 -34.64 5.71
CA ALA A 619 -0.99 -35.08 6.98
C ALA A 619 -1.73 -36.26 7.61
N ASP A 620 -3.07 -36.38 7.44
CA ASP A 620 -3.82 -37.55 7.91
C ASP A 620 -3.41 -38.86 7.22
N ILE A 621 -3.00 -38.78 5.95
CA ILE A 621 -2.51 -39.94 5.19
C ILE A 621 -1.11 -40.31 5.67
N TRP A 622 -0.24 -39.30 5.80
CA TRP A 622 1.11 -39.48 6.32
C TRP A 622 1.12 -40.06 7.74
N TRP A 623 0.24 -39.60 8.62
CA TRP A 623 0.19 -40.03 10.02
C TRP A 623 -0.18 -41.51 10.19
N LYS A 624 -0.94 -42.07 9.25
CA LYS A 624 -1.38 -43.47 9.29
C LYS A 624 -0.35 -44.46 8.76
N GLY A 625 0.65 -43.99 8.01
CA GLY A 625 1.66 -44.81 7.32
C GLY A 625 3.03 -44.68 7.94
#